data_AF-B8MV98-F1
#
_entry.id   AF-B8MV98-F1
#
_cell.length_a   1.000
_cell.length_b   1.000
_cell.length_c   1.000
_cell.angle_alpha   90.00
_cell.angle_beta   90.00
_cell.angle_gamma   90.00
#
_symmetry.space_group_name_H-M   'P 1'
#
loop_
_entity.id
_entity.type
_entity.pdbx_description
1 polymer ?
#
loop_
_entity_poly.entity_id
_entity_poly.type
_entity_poly.pdbx_seq_one_letter_code
_entity_poly.pdbx_strand_id
1 'polypeptide(L)'
;SEPYTRVIENTVVTSPMGHCYWKKMIPTERHNGRWPIRSMLWVQSDIEAEQIPVASPDLTATIRQLPDRAVLVVSVYIEWNSEEALTSTIRLLRSLVTDIRGREGTRTDVLIIGDFNKHDQLWGGDQISSARQGEADDLVDYMSGNSLHSLLPRGKTWQLGDRETTIDLVLASIELAEEM
;
A
#
# COMPACT_ATOMS: atom_id res chain seq x y z
N SER A 1 -9.57 0.00 5.18
CA SER A 1 -9.90 0.05 6.62
C SER A 1 -8.65 -0.16 7.46
N GLU A 2 -8.50 0.59 8.55
CA GLU A 2 -7.30 0.56 9.40
C GLU A 2 -7.26 -0.70 10.28
N PRO A 3 -6.07 -1.26 10.57
CA PRO A 3 -5.95 -2.37 11.50
C PRO A 3 -6.34 -1.94 12.92
N TYR A 4 -7.11 -2.78 13.61
CA TYR A 4 -7.41 -2.55 15.01
C TYR A 4 -6.16 -2.74 15.85
N THR A 5 -5.67 -1.66 16.46
CA THR A 5 -4.41 -1.66 17.21
C THR A 5 -4.51 -0.95 18.55
N ARG A 6 -3.69 -1.39 19.51
CA ARG A 6 -3.52 -0.79 20.84
C ARG A 6 -2.06 -0.90 21.27
N VAL A 7 -1.61 0.03 22.10
CA VAL A 7 -0.30 -0.06 22.75
C VAL A 7 -0.48 -0.64 24.16
N ILE A 8 0.18 -1.76 24.45
CA ILE A 8 0.21 -2.40 25.78
C ILE A 8 1.68 -2.57 26.15
N GLU A 9 2.11 -2.04 27.31
CA GLU A 9 3.50 -2.16 27.79
C GLU A 9 4.54 -1.79 26.72
N ASN A 10 4.31 -0.67 26.02
CA ASN A 10 5.15 -0.17 24.92
C ASN A 10 5.22 -1.07 23.67
N THR A 11 4.38 -2.11 23.58
CA THR A 11 4.26 -3.01 22.43
C THR A 11 2.97 -2.75 21.66
N VAL A 12 3.05 -2.71 20.33
CA VAL A 12 1.86 -2.61 19.47
C VAL A 12 1.19 -3.98 19.39
N VAL A 13 -0.04 -4.07 19.88
CA VAL A 13 -0.90 -5.25 19.81
C VAL A 13 -1.96 -4.99 18.74
N THR A 14 -2.15 -5.94 17.84
CA THR A 14 -3.16 -5.86 16.77
C THR A 14 -4.24 -6.93 16.97
N SER A 15 -5.43 -6.70 16.43
CA SER A 15 -6.46 -7.73 16.28
C SER A 15 -6.67 -8.06 14.79
N PRO A 16 -6.55 -9.33 14.38
CA PRO A 16 -6.25 -10.50 15.21
C PRO A 16 -4.79 -10.53 15.72
N MET A 17 -4.59 -11.09 16.92
CA MET A 17 -3.27 -11.12 17.57
C MET A 17 -2.28 -12.09 16.90
N GLY A 18 -2.78 -13.18 16.32
CA GLY A 18 -1.98 -14.20 15.65
C GLY A 18 -2.87 -15.18 14.89
N HIS A 19 -2.26 -16.02 14.06
CA HIS A 19 -2.93 -17.08 13.32
C HIS A 19 -1.95 -18.23 13.04
N CYS A 20 -2.43 -19.47 12.96
CA CYS A 20 -1.58 -20.66 12.77
C CYS A 20 -0.99 -20.81 11.36
N TYR A 21 -1.68 -20.30 10.33
CA TYR A 21 -1.27 -20.38 8.92
C TYR A 21 -0.80 -19.05 8.32
N TRP A 22 -0.82 -17.96 9.09
CA TRP A 22 -0.48 -16.64 8.57
C TRP A 22 0.53 -15.96 9.49
N LYS A 23 1.64 -15.51 8.90
CA LYS A 23 2.63 -14.64 9.51
C LYS A 23 2.20 -13.20 9.34
N LYS A 24 1.97 -12.52 10.46
CA LYS A 24 1.68 -11.08 10.49
C LYS A 24 2.97 -10.27 10.33
N MET A 25 2.91 -9.22 9.52
CA MET A 25 3.92 -8.18 9.39
C MET A 25 3.25 -6.83 9.66
N ILE A 26 3.83 -6.03 10.55
CA ILE A 26 3.34 -4.69 10.90
C ILE A 26 4.44 -3.65 10.62
N PRO A 27 4.11 -2.36 10.46
CA PRO A 27 5.11 -1.32 10.27
C PRO A 27 6.21 -1.35 11.34
N THR A 28 7.42 -1.00 10.93
CA THR A 28 8.58 -0.91 11.84
C THR A 28 8.56 0.37 12.66
N GLU A 29 7.83 1.39 12.20
CA GLU A 29 7.60 2.66 12.90
C GLU A 29 6.19 2.72 13.50
N ARG A 30 5.97 3.70 14.38
CA ARG A 30 4.67 3.92 15.03
C ARG A 30 4.36 5.40 15.23
N HIS A 31 3.09 5.76 15.07
CA HIS A 31 2.58 7.07 15.48
C HIS A 31 2.50 7.19 17.00
N ASN A 32 2.66 8.41 17.49
CA ASN A 32 2.26 8.78 18.85
C ASN A 32 0.76 9.11 18.83
N GLY A 33 -0.10 8.15 19.19
CA GLY A 33 -1.53 8.41 19.22
C GLY A 33 -2.43 7.19 19.30
N ARG A 34 -3.71 7.41 18.98
CA ARG A 34 -4.76 6.39 19.05
C ARG A 34 -4.53 5.23 18.07
N TRP A 35 -3.99 5.53 16.89
CA TRP A 35 -3.72 4.58 15.82
C TRP A 35 -2.21 4.47 15.62
N PRO A 36 -1.50 3.63 16.39
CA PRO A 36 -0.04 3.54 16.32
C PRO A 36 0.46 3.05 14.95
N ILE A 37 -0.32 2.25 14.23
CA ILE A 37 -0.04 1.82 12.86
C ILE A 37 -1.33 1.84 12.04
N ARG A 38 -1.23 2.06 10.72
CA ARG A 38 -2.39 2.12 9.81
C ARG A 38 -2.32 1.17 8.62
N SER A 39 -1.21 0.44 8.45
CA SER A 39 -1.08 -0.66 7.48
C SER A 39 -0.62 -1.95 8.15
N MET A 40 -0.79 -3.08 7.46
CA MET A 40 -0.40 -4.41 7.93
C MET A 40 -0.45 -5.40 6.77
N LEU A 41 0.41 -6.42 6.77
CA LEU A 41 0.32 -7.57 5.87
C LEU A 41 0.16 -8.87 6.66
N TRP A 42 -0.60 -9.81 6.11
CA TRP A 42 -0.61 -11.20 6.54
C TRP A 42 -0.13 -12.05 5.37
N VAL A 43 0.99 -12.73 5.56
CA VAL A 43 1.61 -13.60 4.55
C VAL A 43 1.41 -15.05 5.00
N GLN A 44 1.02 -15.93 4.08
CA GLN A 44 0.86 -17.35 4.39
C GLN A 44 2.19 -17.92 4.90
N SER A 45 2.16 -18.71 5.98
CA SER A 45 3.38 -19.11 6.71
C SER A 45 4.35 -19.98 5.92
N ASP A 46 3.88 -20.63 4.85
CA ASP A 46 4.68 -21.43 3.91
C ASP A 46 5.31 -20.59 2.78
N ILE A 47 4.90 -19.32 2.65
CA ILE A 47 5.50 -18.38 1.69
C ILE A 47 6.70 -17.71 2.35
N GLU A 48 7.89 -17.96 1.80
CA GLU A 48 9.09 -17.24 2.18
C GLU A 48 9.02 -15.79 1.68
N ALA A 49 8.73 -14.87 2.60
CA ALA A 49 8.76 -13.45 2.37
C ALA A 49 9.49 -12.73 3.51
N GLU A 50 10.41 -11.84 3.12
CA GLU A 50 11.19 -11.02 4.03
C GLU A 50 10.48 -9.68 4.23
N GLN A 51 10.37 -9.22 5.47
CA GLN A 51 9.85 -7.88 5.74
C GLN A 51 10.94 -6.83 5.47
N ILE A 52 10.59 -5.78 4.72
CA ILE A 52 11.49 -4.64 4.50
C ILE A 52 11.09 -3.50 5.43
N PRO A 53 12.01 -2.98 6.28
CA PRO A 53 11.74 -1.81 7.11
C PRO A 53 11.43 -0.58 6.26
N VAL A 54 10.37 0.13 6.61
CA VAL A 54 10.00 1.41 6.01
C VAL A 54 9.79 2.40 7.14
N ALA A 55 10.37 3.59 7.01
CA ALA A 55 10.27 4.65 8.02
C ALA A 55 8.88 5.33 7.99
N SER A 56 7.81 4.54 8.08
CA SER A 56 6.44 5.02 8.16
C SER A 56 5.55 4.01 8.89
N PRO A 57 4.72 4.46 9.84
CA PRO A 57 3.67 3.65 10.48
C PRO A 57 2.48 3.35 9.55
N ASP A 58 2.48 3.90 8.34
CA ASP A 58 1.40 3.78 7.37
C ASP A 58 1.79 2.88 6.19
N LEU A 59 3.02 2.35 6.20
CA LEU A 59 3.56 1.47 5.17
C LEU A 59 4.08 0.17 5.78
N THR A 60 3.66 -0.96 5.20
CA THR A 60 4.22 -2.28 5.52
C THR A 60 4.70 -2.91 4.23
N ALA A 61 6.00 -3.19 4.12
CA ALA A 61 6.57 -3.78 2.91
C ALA A 61 7.14 -5.17 3.16
N THR A 62 7.01 -6.05 2.18
CA THR A 62 7.66 -7.35 2.15
C THR A 62 8.16 -7.66 0.75
N ILE A 63 9.24 -8.42 0.65
CA ILE A 63 9.78 -8.90 -0.61
C ILE A 63 9.80 -10.42 -0.63
N ARG A 64 9.39 -10.99 -1.76
CA ARG A 64 9.50 -12.42 -2.04
C ARG A 64 10.47 -12.62 -3.18
N GLN A 65 11.48 -13.46 -2.98
CA GLN A 65 12.37 -13.90 -4.04
C GLN A 65 11.75 -15.10 -4.76
N LEU A 66 11.65 -15.01 -6.08
CA LEU A 66 11.32 -16.09 -7.00
C LEU A 66 12.58 -16.44 -7.82
N PRO A 67 12.61 -17.59 -8.52
CA PRO A 67 13.81 -18.00 -9.26
C PRO A 67 14.31 -16.99 -10.30
N ASP A 68 13.42 -16.20 -10.88
CA ASP A 68 13.65 -15.30 -12.01
C ASP A 68 13.45 -13.81 -11.68
N ARG A 69 12.79 -13.51 -10.56
CA ARG A 69 12.44 -12.14 -10.15
C ARG A 69 12.26 -12.02 -8.66
N ALA A 70 12.25 -10.79 -8.16
CA ALA A 70 11.68 -10.46 -6.87
C ALA A 70 10.29 -9.83 -7.03
N VAL A 71 9.42 -10.03 -6.06
CA VAL A 71 8.13 -9.32 -5.96
C VAL A 71 8.11 -8.53 -4.66
N LEU A 72 8.15 -7.20 -4.78
CA LEU A 72 7.96 -6.28 -3.67
C LEU A 72 6.47 -6.00 -3.49
N VAL A 73 5.93 -6.33 -2.31
CA VAL A 73 4.55 -6.04 -1.94
C VAL A 73 4.54 -4.97 -0.85
N VAL A 74 3.76 -3.91 -1.05
CA VAL A 74 3.63 -2.80 -0.09
C VAL A 74 2.15 -2.58 0.24
N SER A 75 1.80 -2.73 1.52
CA SER A 75 0.53 -2.26 2.07
C SER A 75 0.64 -0.78 2.42
N VAL A 76 -0.31 0.01 1.92
CA VAL A 76 -0.34 1.46 2.04
C VAL A 76 -1.62 1.92 2.73
N TYR A 77 -1.47 2.91 3.60
CA TYR A 77 -2.57 3.76 4.04
C TYR A 77 -2.15 5.21 3.83
N ILE A 78 -3.01 6.02 3.22
CA ILE A 78 -2.81 7.46 3.12
C ILE A 78 -3.92 8.14 3.89
N GLU A 79 -3.54 9.04 4.79
CA GLU A 79 -4.50 9.77 5.60
C GLU A 79 -5.41 10.66 4.75
N TRP A 80 -6.70 10.59 5.06
CA TRP A 80 -7.72 11.45 4.46
C TRP A 80 -7.38 12.93 4.67
N ASN A 81 -7.54 13.75 3.63
CA ASN A 81 -7.37 15.20 3.70
C ASN A 81 -5.98 15.66 4.20
N SER A 82 -4.94 14.88 3.88
CA SER A 82 -3.55 15.24 4.10
C SER A 82 -2.77 15.13 2.79
N GLU A 83 -2.36 16.28 2.25
CA GLU A 83 -1.46 16.34 1.09
C GLU A 83 -0.06 15.86 1.48
N GLU A 84 0.42 16.25 2.68
CA GLU A 84 1.70 15.80 3.21
C GLU A 84 1.77 14.27 3.34
N ALA A 85 0.68 13.60 3.70
CA ALA A 85 0.61 12.13 3.75
C ALA A 85 0.83 11.50 2.37
N LEU A 86 0.26 12.08 1.30
CA LEU A 86 0.47 11.61 -0.06
C LEU A 86 1.92 11.83 -0.50
N THR A 87 2.42 13.05 -0.37
CA THR A 87 3.79 13.41 -0.80
C THR A 87 4.84 12.59 -0.04
N SER A 88 4.70 12.42 1.27
CA SER A 88 5.63 11.62 2.08
C SER A 88 5.57 10.12 1.72
N THR A 89 4.37 9.58 1.49
CA THR A 89 4.18 8.20 1.02
C THR A 89 4.87 7.97 -0.31
N ILE A 90 4.65 8.84 -1.30
CA ILE A 90 5.27 8.72 -2.62
C ILE A 90 6.79 8.82 -2.54
N ARG A 91 7.32 9.74 -1.71
CA ARG A 91 8.76 9.86 -1.48
C ARG A 91 9.36 8.55 -0.93
N LEU A 92 8.69 7.95 0.07
CA LEU A 92 9.13 6.68 0.66
C LEU A 92 9.03 5.52 -0.33
N LEU A 93 7.94 5.44 -1.11
CA LEU A 93 7.76 4.44 -2.15
C LEU A 93 8.82 4.56 -3.25
N ARG A 94 9.15 5.78 -3.69
CA ARG A 94 10.24 6.03 -4.66
C ARG A 94 11.58 5.54 -4.11
N SER A 95 11.94 5.94 -2.89
CA SER A 95 13.18 5.48 -2.25
C SER A 95 13.23 3.96 -2.16
N LEU A 96 12.16 3.34 -1.63
CA LEU A 96 12.08 1.89 -1.45
C LEU A 96 12.23 1.14 -2.78
N VAL A 97 11.51 1.55 -3.82
CA VAL A 97 11.57 0.89 -5.14
C VAL A 97 12.94 1.09 -5.77
N THR A 98 13.53 2.28 -5.71
CA THR A 98 14.89 2.54 -6.21
C THR A 98 15.93 1.72 -5.45
N ASP A 99 15.85 1.68 -4.13
CA ASP A 99 16.79 0.95 -3.28
C ASP A 99 16.74 -0.56 -3.54
N ILE A 100 15.53 -1.13 -3.70
CA ILE A 100 15.36 -2.56 -4.00
C ILE A 100 15.82 -2.89 -5.43
N ARG A 101 15.43 -2.09 -6.43
CA ARG A 101 15.84 -2.30 -7.84
C ARG A 101 17.34 -2.08 -8.05
N GLY A 102 17.99 -1.28 -7.19
CA GLY A 102 19.43 -1.05 -7.22
C GLY A 102 20.27 -2.18 -6.62
N ARG A 103 19.65 -3.15 -5.92
CA ARG A 103 20.36 -4.36 -5.46
C ARG A 103 20.66 -5.24 -6.67
N GLU A 104 21.90 -5.68 -6.83
CA GLU A 104 22.29 -6.55 -7.95
C GLU A 104 21.43 -7.82 -7.98
N GLY A 105 20.96 -8.22 -9.17
CA GLY A 105 20.74 -9.64 -9.46
C GLY A 105 19.41 -10.08 -10.06
N THR A 106 18.30 -9.35 -9.93
CA THR A 106 16.99 -9.82 -10.47
C THR A 106 16.02 -8.68 -10.78
N ARG A 107 15.18 -8.87 -11.83
CA ARG A 107 14.02 -8.00 -12.09
C ARG A 107 13.16 -7.93 -10.83
N THR A 108 12.72 -6.73 -10.46
CA THR A 108 11.81 -6.55 -9.32
C THR A 108 10.47 -6.02 -9.80
N ASP A 109 9.45 -6.85 -9.67
CA ASP A 109 8.06 -6.47 -9.83
C ASP A 109 7.54 -5.84 -8.53
N VAL A 110 6.57 -4.93 -8.68
CA VAL A 110 6.06 -4.13 -7.57
C VAL A 110 4.55 -4.28 -7.51
N LEU A 111 4.02 -4.54 -6.31
CA LEU A 111 2.61 -4.59 -5.99
C LEU A 111 2.34 -3.66 -4.80
N ILE A 112 1.54 -2.62 -4.98
CA ILE A 112 1.18 -1.63 -3.97
C ILE A 112 -0.32 -1.70 -3.76
N ILE A 113 -0.75 -1.99 -2.53
CA ILE A 113 -2.15 -2.25 -2.21
C ILE A 113 -2.57 -1.47 -0.98
N GLY A 114 -3.80 -0.97 -0.97
CA GLY A 114 -4.40 -0.45 0.24
C GLY A 114 -5.29 0.75 0.01
N ASP A 115 -5.46 1.53 1.07
CA ASP A 115 -6.43 2.62 1.15
C ASP A 115 -5.72 3.95 0.91
N PHE A 116 -5.87 4.48 -0.30
CA PHE A 116 -5.19 5.71 -0.72
C PHE A 116 -5.97 6.95 -0.31
N ASN A 117 -7.25 6.84 0.07
CA ASN A 117 -8.12 7.99 0.35
C ASN A 117 -8.03 9.10 -0.71
N LYS A 118 -7.76 8.72 -1.97
CA LYS A 118 -7.62 9.62 -3.11
C LYS A 118 -8.54 9.20 -4.26
N HIS A 119 -9.07 10.18 -4.94
CA HIS A 119 -10.01 10.07 -6.04
C HIS A 119 -9.32 10.52 -7.30
N ASP A 120 -9.47 9.72 -8.34
CA ASP A 120 -9.11 10.12 -9.68
C ASP A 120 -10.06 9.44 -10.66
N GLN A 121 -10.23 10.03 -11.84
CA GLN A 121 -11.05 9.43 -12.88
C GLN A 121 -10.50 8.08 -13.33
N LEU A 122 -9.18 7.86 -13.30
CA LEU A 122 -8.52 6.61 -13.71
C LEU A 122 -9.13 5.37 -13.05
N TRP A 123 -9.41 5.41 -11.74
CA TRP A 123 -10.05 4.32 -10.99
C TRP A 123 -11.49 4.61 -10.56
N GLY A 124 -11.81 5.86 -10.24
CA GLY A 124 -13.11 6.27 -9.70
C GLY A 124 -14.21 6.46 -10.75
N GLY A 125 -13.86 6.49 -12.04
CA GLY A 125 -14.82 6.69 -13.11
C GLY A 125 -15.15 8.17 -13.38
N ASP A 126 -16.08 8.38 -14.30
CA ASP A 126 -16.40 9.73 -14.78
C ASP A 126 -17.28 10.53 -13.79
N GLN A 127 -17.77 9.85 -12.75
CA GLN A 127 -18.64 10.42 -11.72
C GLN A 127 -17.87 11.10 -10.58
N ILE A 128 -16.54 11.16 -10.66
CA ILE A 128 -15.72 11.89 -9.69
C ILE A 128 -15.99 13.39 -9.81
N SER A 129 -16.30 14.02 -8.67
CA SER A 129 -16.59 15.45 -8.59
C SER A 129 -15.40 16.30 -9.04
N SER A 130 -15.66 17.39 -9.76
CA SER A 130 -14.64 18.38 -10.14
C SER A 130 -13.88 18.96 -8.94
N ALA A 131 -14.51 19.02 -7.76
CA ALA A 131 -13.86 19.49 -6.53
C ALA A 131 -12.75 18.56 -6.02
N ARG A 132 -12.65 17.33 -6.55
CA ARG A 132 -11.62 16.33 -6.22
C ARG A 132 -10.60 16.13 -7.34
N GLN A 133 -10.72 16.86 -8.45
CA GLN A 133 -9.71 16.79 -9.49
C GLN A 133 -8.38 17.31 -8.96
N GLY A 134 -7.30 16.59 -9.27
CA GLY A 134 -5.95 16.95 -8.85
C GLY A 134 -5.49 16.34 -7.53
N GLU A 135 -6.39 15.80 -6.69
CA GLU A 135 -6.00 15.31 -5.36
C GLU A 135 -5.04 14.10 -5.41
N ALA A 136 -4.99 13.40 -6.54
CA ALA A 136 -4.16 12.23 -6.76
C ALA A 136 -3.06 12.43 -7.82
N ASP A 137 -2.82 13.66 -8.30
CA ASP A 137 -1.89 13.92 -9.42
C ASP A 137 -0.49 13.37 -9.14
N ASP A 138 0.06 13.60 -7.94
CA ASP A 138 1.36 13.05 -7.54
C ASP A 138 1.38 11.50 -7.62
N LEU A 139 0.27 10.84 -7.31
CA LEU A 139 0.14 9.38 -7.41
C LEU A 139 0.08 8.93 -8.86
N VAL A 140 -0.66 9.64 -9.72
CA VAL A 140 -0.73 9.37 -11.16
C VAL A 140 0.63 9.53 -11.82
N ASP A 141 1.37 10.58 -11.45
CA ASP A 141 2.74 10.81 -11.90
C ASP A 141 3.69 9.71 -11.40
N TYR A 142 3.54 9.28 -10.14
CA TYR A 142 4.30 8.16 -9.60
C TYR A 142 4.00 6.85 -10.34
N MET A 143 2.73 6.57 -10.63
CA MET A 143 2.31 5.38 -11.40
C MET A 143 2.93 5.40 -12.79
N SER A 144 2.82 6.52 -13.49
CA SER A 144 3.37 6.68 -14.84
C SER A 144 4.90 6.54 -14.87
N GLY A 145 5.59 7.16 -13.90
CA GLY A 145 7.05 7.08 -13.77
C GLY A 145 7.60 5.70 -13.36
N ASN A 146 6.76 4.83 -12.79
CA ASN A 146 7.14 3.47 -12.38
C ASN A 146 6.44 2.37 -13.19
N SER A 147 5.71 2.75 -14.25
CA SER A 147 4.96 1.84 -15.10
C SER A 147 4.01 0.95 -14.29
N LEU A 148 3.18 1.58 -13.44
CA LEU A 148 2.20 0.91 -12.60
C LEU A 148 0.78 1.02 -13.18
N HIS A 149 0.02 -0.07 -13.12
CA HIS A 149 -1.39 -0.12 -13.49
C HIS A 149 -2.27 -0.51 -12.31
N SER A 150 -3.47 0.05 -12.25
CA SER A 150 -4.51 -0.46 -11.36
C SER A 150 -5.01 -1.81 -11.86
N LEU A 151 -4.95 -2.83 -11.02
CA LEU A 151 -5.52 -4.17 -11.27
C LEU A 151 -7.03 -4.22 -11.00
N LEU A 152 -7.56 -3.25 -10.25
CA LEU A 152 -9.00 -3.18 -9.99
C LEU A 152 -9.71 -2.53 -11.18
N PRO A 153 -10.84 -3.10 -11.65
CA PRO A 153 -11.74 -2.41 -12.56
C PRO A 153 -12.20 -1.07 -11.99
N ARG A 154 -12.52 -0.12 -12.87
CA ARG A 154 -13.19 1.13 -12.45
C ARG A 154 -14.49 0.76 -11.73
N GLY A 155 -14.65 1.21 -10.50
CA GLY A 155 -15.78 0.79 -9.68
C GLY A 155 -15.57 1.09 -8.21
N LYS A 156 -16.64 0.98 -7.42
CA LYS A 156 -16.66 1.39 -6.02
C LYS A 156 -15.95 0.37 -5.14
N THR A 157 -15.05 0.84 -4.29
CA THR A 157 -14.34 0.00 -3.30
C THR A 157 -14.74 0.33 -1.87
N TRP A 158 -15.45 1.45 -1.66
CA TRP A 158 -15.91 1.90 -0.35
C TRP A 158 -17.37 2.35 -0.40
N GLN A 159 -18.13 2.02 0.66
CA GLN A 159 -19.52 2.44 0.84
C GLN A 159 -19.81 2.80 2.31
N LEU A 160 -20.48 3.92 2.54
CA LEU A 160 -21.07 4.29 3.82
C LEU A 160 -22.45 4.88 3.61
N GLY A 161 -23.48 4.11 3.95
CA GLY A 161 -24.86 4.43 3.59
C GLY A 161 -24.99 4.59 2.07
N ASP A 162 -25.55 5.72 1.63
CA ASP A 162 -25.75 6.01 0.20
C ASP A 162 -24.50 6.61 -0.48
N ARG A 163 -23.38 6.76 0.24
CA ARG A 163 -22.13 7.30 -0.32
C ARG A 163 -21.24 6.16 -0.77
N GLU A 164 -20.94 6.12 -2.07
CA GLU A 164 -20.03 5.14 -2.65
C GLU A 164 -18.86 5.81 -3.35
N THR A 165 -17.64 5.37 -3.03
CA THR A 165 -16.43 5.91 -3.65
C THR A 165 -15.39 4.83 -3.95
N THR A 166 -14.33 5.22 -4.65
CA THR A 166 -13.20 4.36 -5.01
C THR A 166 -11.92 4.96 -4.45
N ILE A 167 -11.43 4.38 -3.36
CA ILE A 167 -10.26 4.87 -2.61
C ILE A 167 -9.25 3.76 -2.29
N ASP A 168 -9.70 2.50 -2.30
CA ASP A 168 -8.80 1.36 -2.26
C ASP A 168 -8.28 1.04 -3.66
N LEU A 169 -6.97 0.87 -3.81
CA LEU A 169 -6.31 0.55 -5.07
C LEU A 169 -5.40 -0.68 -4.92
N VAL A 170 -5.20 -1.35 -6.06
CA VAL A 170 -4.20 -2.40 -6.25
C VAL A 170 -3.38 -2.00 -7.45
N LEU A 171 -2.17 -1.51 -7.25
CA LEU A 171 -1.27 -1.05 -8.30
C LEU A 171 -0.16 -2.08 -8.50
N ALA A 172 0.07 -2.51 -9.74
CA ALA A 172 1.12 -3.47 -10.08
C ALA A 172 1.99 -2.95 -11.22
N SER A 173 3.28 -3.32 -11.23
CA SER A 173 4.13 -3.11 -12.42
C SER A 173 3.53 -3.82 -13.63
N ILE A 174 3.67 -3.24 -14.82
CA ILE A 174 3.06 -3.76 -16.07
C ILE A 174 3.32 -5.24 -16.24
N GLU A 175 4.58 -5.65 -16.06
CA GLU A 175 4.98 -7.01 -16.32
C GLU A 175 4.41 -8.01 -15.30
N LEU A 176 4.08 -7.57 -14.09
CA LEU A 176 3.33 -8.39 -13.13
C LEU A 176 1.84 -8.40 -13.47
N ALA A 177 1.30 -7.25 -13.90
CA ALA A 177 -0.11 -7.11 -14.26
C ALA A 177 -0.50 -7.96 -15.49
N GLU A 178 0.38 -8.09 -16.48
CA GLU A 178 0.17 -8.91 -17.69
C GLU A 178 0.14 -10.42 -17.40
N GLU A 179 0.63 -10.85 -16.23
CA GLU A 179 0.71 -12.25 -15.83
C GLU A 179 -0.45 -12.67 -14.89
N MET A 180 -1.34 -11.73 -14.52
CA MET A 180 -2.44 -11.94 -13.56
C MET A 180 -3.81 -12.15 -14.22
#